data_AF-A0A2V9NDM8-F1
#
_entry.id   AF-A0A2V9NDM8-F1
#
_cell.length_a   1.000
_cell.length_b   1.000
_cell.length_c   1.000
_cell.angle_alpha   90.00
_cell.angle_beta   90.00
_cell.angle_gamma   90.00
#
_symmetry.space_group_name_H-M   'P 1'
#
loop_
_entity.id
_entity.type
_entity.pdbx_description
1 polymer ?
#
loop_
_entity_poly.entity_id
_entity_poly.type
_entity_poly.pdbx_seq_one_letter_code
_entity_poly.pdbx_strand_id
1 'polypeptide(L)'
;MSTAQLSTTVLSRPHRAICFAVFLISGLTLFLLQFLAFNSKNRLFQSCVFVALPVVFTLTTVLLYRSRNLNAYWQAYFSYTTTAIAITLMWLLDDLLVNWLGLDSKKPAGMALEKVTDAVILISTVILLSKLFRISLGSIYLKRGKLKLGLIFGILGFAVMATFGVLQARSLGISFERIREWTPWLLIFCLANGFMEELIARGLFLKKFQPFLGTFLSNLVTAIVFSIAHVGVTYSSDLLTFLVVLFVFALLAGFVMQKTDALWGSALFHAGADILIMIGIFAGVKTLGQLLNWTDLVCPRLLRRC
;
A
#
# COMPACT_ATOMS: atom_id res chain seq x y z
N MET A 1 -2.62 27.13 -24.02
CA MET A 1 -3.90 27.22 -23.28
C MET A 1 -3.58 27.53 -21.83
N SER A 2 -4.10 28.67 -21.36
CA SER A 2 -3.72 29.36 -20.13
C SER A 2 -3.92 28.52 -18.86
N THR A 3 -2.91 28.52 -18.00
CA THR A 3 -2.96 28.07 -16.61
C THR A 3 -3.93 28.96 -15.84
N ALA A 4 -5.20 28.55 -15.79
CA ALA A 4 -6.19 29.13 -14.91
C ALA A 4 -5.72 28.92 -13.46
N GLN A 5 -5.53 30.02 -12.76
CA GLN A 5 -5.33 30.08 -11.32
C GLN A 5 -6.40 29.23 -10.63
N LEU A 6 -5.99 28.16 -9.94
CA LEU A 6 -6.85 27.50 -8.97
C LEU A 6 -7.09 28.51 -7.85
N SER A 7 -8.21 29.23 -7.96
CA SER A 7 -8.86 29.93 -6.86
C SER A 7 -8.97 28.96 -5.68
N THR A 8 -8.30 29.27 -4.57
CA THR A 8 -8.45 28.57 -3.29
C THR A 8 -9.76 29.00 -2.64
N THR A 9 -10.89 28.77 -3.31
CA THR A 9 -12.19 28.82 -2.64
C THR A 9 -12.23 27.68 -1.64
N VAL A 10 -12.20 28.02 -0.35
CA VAL A 10 -12.42 27.05 0.73
C VAL A 10 -13.78 26.43 0.50
N LEU A 11 -13.82 25.16 0.07
CA LEU A 11 -15.06 24.44 -0.15
C LEU A 11 -15.91 24.45 1.12
N SER A 12 -17.23 24.58 0.96
CA SER A 12 -18.14 24.57 2.09
C SER A 12 -17.99 23.27 2.89
N ARG A 13 -18.17 23.34 4.21
CA ARG A 13 -18.13 22.16 5.09
C ARG A 13 -18.97 20.97 4.58
N PRO A 14 -20.23 21.15 4.12
CA PRO A 14 -21.01 20.03 3.60
C PRO A 14 -20.43 19.43 2.33
N HIS A 15 -19.93 20.26 1.41
CA HIS A 15 -19.30 19.78 0.18
C HIS A 15 -18.04 18.95 0.45
N ARG A 16 -17.22 19.39 1.40
CA ARG A 16 -16.02 18.65 1.82
C ARG A 16 -16.36 17.30 2.47
N ALA A 17 -17.44 17.24 3.26
CA ALA A 17 -17.92 15.99 3.84
C ALA A 17 -18.40 15.00 2.77
N ILE A 18 -19.12 15.49 1.75
CA ILE A 18 -19.53 14.67 0.60
C ILE A 18 -18.30 14.13 -0.15
N CYS A 19 -17.32 14.98 -0.46
CA CYS A 19 -16.08 14.53 -1.11
C CYS A 19 -15.34 13.47 -0.28
N PHE A 20 -15.30 13.64 1.05
CA PHE A 20 -14.65 12.69 1.95
C PHE A 20 -15.34 11.32 1.86
N ALA A 21 -16.68 11.30 1.98
CA ALA A 21 -17.46 10.07 1.89
C ALA A 21 -17.31 9.39 0.52
N VAL A 22 -17.39 10.15 -0.57
CA VAL A 22 -17.27 9.62 -1.93
C VAL A 22 -15.89 9.03 -2.20
N PHE A 23 -14.81 9.70 -1.81
CA PHE A 23 -13.45 9.17 -1.98
C PHE A 23 -13.17 7.98 -1.07
N LEU A 24 -13.69 8.00 0.16
CA LEU A 24 -13.57 6.86 1.07
C LEU A 24 -14.29 5.64 0.52
N ILE A 25 -15.57 5.77 0.15
CA ILE A 25 -16.37 4.67 -0.41
C ILE A 25 -15.71 4.16 -1.70
N SER A 26 -15.30 5.05 -2.61
CA SER A 26 -14.63 4.64 -3.86
C SER A 26 -13.33 3.89 -3.61
N GLY A 27 -12.53 4.34 -2.63
CA GLY A 27 -11.30 3.65 -2.23
C GLY A 27 -11.57 2.28 -1.61
N LEU A 28 -12.55 2.18 -0.71
CA LEU A 28 -12.95 0.90 -0.12
C LEU A 28 -13.52 -0.05 -1.17
N THR A 29 -14.39 0.42 -2.06
CA THR A 29 -14.92 -0.38 -3.18
C THR A 29 -13.81 -0.91 -4.06
N LEU A 30 -12.80 -0.10 -4.36
CA LEU A 30 -11.66 -0.53 -5.17
C LEU A 30 -10.83 -1.60 -4.46
N PHE A 31 -10.27 -1.26 -3.29
CA PHE A 31 -9.28 -2.12 -2.63
C PHE A 31 -9.90 -3.32 -1.90
N LEU A 32 -11.03 -3.15 -1.22
CA LEU A 32 -11.65 -4.24 -0.46
C LEU A 32 -12.26 -5.29 -1.38
N LEU A 33 -12.95 -4.90 -2.46
CA LEU A 33 -13.52 -5.89 -3.38
C LEU A 33 -12.43 -6.66 -4.12
N GLN A 34 -11.34 -6.00 -4.53
CA GLN A 34 -10.21 -6.69 -5.15
C GLN A 34 -9.54 -7.64 -4.16
N PHE A 35 -9.33 -7.22 -2.91
CA PHE A 35 -8.82 -8.10 -1.86
C PHE A 35 -9.72 -9.34 -1.67
N LEU A 36 -11.04 -9.15 -1.58
CA LEU A 36 -12.00 -10.26 -1.45
C LEU A 36 -11.97 -11.16 -2.69
N ALA A 37 -11.80 -10.60 -3.88
CA ALA A 37 -11.68 -11.34 -5.13
C ALA A 37 -10.41 -12.21 -5.14
N PHE A 38 -9.23 -11.65 -4.84
CA PHE A 38 -7.98 -12.40 -4.75
C PHE A 38 -8.08 -13.60 -3.81
N ASN A 39 -8.78 -13.45 -2.69
CA ASN A 39 -8.94 -14.52 -1.69
C ASN A 39 -10.13 -15.45 -1.93
N SER A 40 -10.96 -15.19 -2.96
CA SER A 40 -12.12 -16.01 -3.26
C SER A 40 -11.74 -17.24 -4.08
N LYS A 41 -12.37 -18.39 -3.82
CA LYS A 41 -12.25 -19.58 -4.68
C LYS A 41 -13.16 -19.52 -5.91
N ASN A 42 -14.07 -18.54 -5.98
CA ASN A 42 -15.04 -18.41 -7.06
C ASN A 42 -14.46 -17.61 -8.23
N ARG A 43 -14.09 -18.30 -9.33
CA ARG A 43 -13.54 -17.67 -10.55
C ARG A 43 -14.47 -16.68 -11.23
N LEU A 44 -15.79 -16.91 -11.18
CA LEU A 44 -16.75 -15.96 -11.73
C LEU A 44 -16.72 -14.67 -10.92
N PHE A 45 -16.72 -14.76 -9.58
CA PHE A 45 -16.62 -13.58 -8.72
C PHE A 45 -15.32 -12.81 -8.96
N GLN A 46 -14.18 -13.50 -9.02
CA GLN A 46 -12.89 -12.88 -9.38
C GLN A 46 -12.98 -12.11 -10.70
N SER A 47 -13.41 -12.79 -11.76
CA SER A 47 -13.48 -12.22 -13.11
C SER A 47 -14.42 -11.02 -13.15
N CYS A 48 -15.59 -11.12 -12.50
CA CYS A 48 -16.53 -10.01 -12.39
C CYS A 48 -15.88 -8.79 -11.72
N VAL A 49 -15.18 -8.97 -10.60
CA VAL A 49 -14.54 -7.84 -9.89
C VAL A 49 -13.40 -7.22 -10.72
N PHE A 50 -12.47 -8.04 -11.23
CA PHE A 50 -11.30 -7.55 -11.97
C PHE A 50 -11.65 -6.96 -13.34
N VAL A 51 -12.79 -7.30 -13.93
CA VAL A 51 -13.27 -6.66 -15.17
C VAL A 51 -14.17 -5.47 -14.87
N ALA A 52 -15.12 -5.59 -13.94
CA ALA A 52 -16.11 -4.54 -13.69
C ALA A 52 -15.49 -3.29 -13.07
N LEU A 53 -14.55 -3.41 -12.13
CA LEU A 53 -13.99 -2.23 -11.47
C LEU A 53 -13.21 -1.31 -12.42
N PRO A 54 -12.28 -1.81 -13.27
CA PRO A 54 -11.66 -0.97 -14.29
C PRO A 54 -12.67 -0.32 -15.22
N VAL A 55 -13.71 -1.04 -15.66
CA VAL A 55 -14.74 -0.50 -16.54
C VAL A 55 -15.51 0.62 -15.85
N VAL A 56 -16.04 0.38 -14.64
CA VAL A 56 -16.81 1.36 -13.88
C VAL A 56 -15.98 2.61 -13.62
N PHE A 57 -14.77 2.48 -13.07
CA PHE A 57 -13.93 3.64 -12.79
C PHE A 57 -13.51 4.38 -14.05
N THR A 58 -13.23 3.67 -15.16
CA THR A 58 -12.92 4.32 -16.45
C THR A 58 -14.11 5.13 -16.96
N LEU A 59 -15.30 4.54 -16.96
CA LEU A 59 -16.52 5.25 -17.35
C LEU A 59 -16.77 6.47 -16.47
N THR A 60 -16.62 6.35 -15.15
CA THR A 60 -16.74 7.50 -14.24
C THR A 60 -15.69 8.57 -14.53
N THR A 61 -14.43 8.20 -14.75
CA THR A 61 -13.36 9.14 -15.12
C THR A 61 -13.70 9.88 -16.40
N VAL A 62 -14.20 9.19 -17.43
CA VAL A 62 -14.58 9.80 -18.72
C VAL A 62 -15.77 10.76 -18.55
N LEU A 63 -16.79 10.35 -17.78
CA LEU A 63 -17.96 11.19 -17.51
C LEU A 63 -17.57 12.46 -16.74
N LEU A 64 -16.72 12.35 -15.72
CA LEU A 64 -16.21 13.49 -14.97
C LEU A 64 -15.38 14.40 -15.86
N TYR A 65 -14.47 13.84 -16.68
CA TYR A 65 -13.64 14.59 -17.60
C TYR A 65 -14.49 15.40 -18.61
N ARG A 66 -15.58 14.83 -19.12
CA ARG A 66 -16.47 15.50 -20.08
C ARG A 66 -17.46 16.47 -19.44
N SER A 67 -17.72 16.36 -18.14
CA SER A 67 -18.69 17.20 -17.44
C SER A 67 -18.13 18.59 -17.18
N ARG A 68 -18.87 19.63 -17.59
CA ARG A 68 -18.50 21.04 -17.30
C ARG A 68 -18.44 21.35 -15.81
N ASN A 69 -19.33 20.74 -15.02
CA ASN A 69 -19.48 21.03 -13.59
C ASN A 69 -18.60 20.13 -12.69
N LEU A 70 -18.26 18.93 -13.17
CA LEU A 70 -17.54 17.92 -12.39
C LEU A 70 -16.13 17.63 -12.91
N ASN A 71 -15.65 18.40 -13.89
CA ASN A 71 -14.30 18.21 -14.43
C ASN A 71 -13.23 18.23 -13.32
N ALA A 72 -13.37 19.06 -12.29
CA ALA A 72 -12.39 19.12 -11.20
C ALA A 72 -12.00 17.74 -10.62
N TYR A 73 -12.93 16.79 -10.52
CA TYR A 73 -12.71 15.47 -9.91
C TYR A 73 -12.04 14.44 -10.82
N TRP A 74 -11.90 14.71 -12.12
CA TRP A 74 -11.51 13.69 -13.10
C TRP A 74 -10.14 13.08 -12.77
N GLN A 75 -9.18 13.87 -12.27
CA GLN A 75 -7.86 13.35 -11.94
C GLN A 75 -7.87 12.43 -10.70
N ALA A 76 -8.74 12.71 -9.74
CA ALA A 76 -8.93 11.84 -8.58
C ALA A 76 -9.48 10.47 -9.05
N TYR A 77 -10.47 10.48 -9.95
CA TYR A 77 -11.04 9.25 -10.50
C TYR A 77 -10.12 8.53 -11.48
N PHE A 78 -9.29 9.25 -12.23
CA PHE A 78 -8.23 8.67 -13.05
C PHE A 78 -7.25 7.83 -12.21
N SER A 79 -7.08 8.17 -10.94
CA SER A 79 -6.25 7.39 -10.02
C SER A 79 -6.91 6.05 -9.68
N TYR A 80 -8.22 6.03 -9.40
CA TYR A 80 -8.95 4.78 -9.24
C TYR A 80 -8.92 3.93 -10.52
N THR A 81 -9.09 4.55 -11.70
CA THR A 81 -8.96 3.86 -12.99
C THR A 81 -7.58 3.21 -13.15
N THR A 82 -6.52 3.98 -12.92
CA THR A 82 -5.13 3.52 -13.08
C THR A 82 -4.84 2.36 -12.13
N THR A 83 -5.23 2.50 -10.85
CA THR A 83 -5.11 1.45 -9.84
C THR A 83 -5.89 0.19 -10.22
N ALA A 84 -7.14 0.35 -10.65
CA ALA A 84 -7.99 -0.79 -11.04
C ALA A 84 -7.37 -1.57 -12.21
N ILE A 85 -6.91 -0.86 -13.26
CA ILE A 85 -6.24 -1.49 -14.41
C ILE A 85 -4.95 -2.18 -13.97
N ALA A 86 -4.11 -1.53 -13.17
CA ALA A 86 -2.84 -2.11 -12.71
C ALA A 86 -3.06 -3.41 -11.92
N ILE A 87 -4.01 -3.41 -10.97
CA ILE A 87 -4.32 -4.60 -10.18
C ILE A 87 -4.94 -5.71 -11.04
N THR A 88 -5.79 -5.38 -12.01
CA THR A 88 -6.31 -6.37 -12.96
C THR A 88 -5.19 -6.97 -13.81
N LEU A 89 -4.21 -6.18 -14.24
CA LEU A 89 -3.05 -6.70 -14.97
C LEU A 89 -2.17 -7.60 -14.10
N MET A 90 -1.98 -7.26 -12.82
CA MET A 90 -1.30 -8.15 -11.87
C MET A 90 -2.03 -9.48 -11.74
N TRP A 91 -3.35 -9.47 -11.57
CA TRP A 91 -4.16 -10.70 -11.52
C TRP A 91 -4.09 -11.53 -12.82
N LEU A 92 -4.08 -10.89 -13.99
CA LEU A 92 -4.00 -11.59 -15.28
C LEU A 92 -2.63 -12.21 -15.56
N LEU A 93 -1.57 -11.59 -15.05
CA LEU A 93 -0.18 -11.97 -15.28
C LEU A 93 0.44 -12.66 -14.05
N ASP A 94 -0.41 -13.03 -13.09
CA ASP A 94 -0.02 -13.62 -11.82
C ASP A 94 0.81 -14.89 -12.03
N ASP A 95 1.83 -15.08 -11.20
CA ASP A 95 2.80 -16.18 -11.26
C ASP A 95 3.53 -16.41 -12.62
N LEU A 96 3.31 -15.61 -13.66
CA LEU A 96 3.81 -15.90 -15.01
C LEU A 96 5.33 -16.07 -15.04
N LEU A 97 6.06 -15.12 -14.44
CA LEU A 97 7.52 -15.14 -14.42
C LEU A 97 8.08 -16.20 -13.46
N VAL A 98 7.43 -16.41 -12.32
CA VAL A 98 7.81 -17.43 -11.31
C VAL A 98 7.69 -18.83 -11.91
N ASN A 99 6.57 -19.11 -12.58
CA ASN A 99 6.33 -20.36 -13.29
C ASN A 99 7.31 -20.56 -14.46
N TRP A 100 7.59 -19.51 -15.23
CA TRP A 100 8.53 -19.58 -16.34
C TRP A 100 9.96 -19.92 -15.91
N LEU A 101 10.38 -19.45 -14.72
CA LEU A 101 11.69 -19.78 -14.13
C LEU A 101 11.69 -21.07 -13.30
N GLY A 102 10.56 -21.77 -13.16
CA GLY A 102 10.44 -22.99 -12.36
C GLY A 102 10.68 -22.77 -10.86
N LEU A 103 10.37 -21.58 -10.34
CA LEU A 103 10.50 -21.26 -8.92
C LEU A 103 9.22 -21.63 -8.16
N ASP A 104 9.36 -21.87 -6.86
CA ASP A 104 8.25 -22.13 -5.95
C ASP A 104 7.83 -20.83 -5.26
N SER A 105 6.62 -20.33 -5.55
CA SER A 105 6.05 -19.11 -4.95
C SER A 105 5.87 -19.20 -3.43
N LYS A 106 5.98 -20.40 -2.83
CA LYS A 106 5.95 -20.57 -1.37
C LYS A 106 7.33 -20.47 -0.72
N LYS A 107 8.40 -20.36 -1.49
CA LYS A 107 9.76 -20.16 -0.98
C LYS A 107 10.14 -18.68 -1.04
N PRO A 108 11.06 -18.22 -0.16
CA PRO A 108 11.52 -16.83 -0.12
C PRO A 108 11.87 -16.21 -1.48
N ALA A 109 12.59 -16.96 -2.33
CA ALA A 109 12.99 -16.50 -3.65
C ALA A 109 11.80 -16.33 -4.62
N GLY A 110 10.85 -17.28 -4.60
CA GLY A 110 9.64 -17.20 -5.42
C GLY A 110 8.76 -16.03 -5.00
N MET A 111 8.48 -15.90 -3.70
CA MET A 111 7.70 -14.76 -3.15
C MET A 111 8.32 -13.41 -3.52
N ALA A 112 9.64 -13.28 -3.39
CA ALA A 112 10.34 -12.05 -3.73
C ALA A 112 10.22 -11.71 -5.22
N LEU A 113 10.36 -12.71 -6.10
CA LEU A 113 10.25 -12.50 -7.54
C LEU A 113 8.82 -12.19 -7.99
N GLU A 114 7.82 -12.88 -7.44
CA GLU A 114 6.40 -12.60 -7.65
C GLU A 114 6.12 -11.13 -7.32
N LYS A 115 6.58 -10.66 -6.16
CA LYS A 115 6.37 -9.27 -5.73
C LYS A 115 7.10 -8.25 -6.59
N VAL A 116 8.30 -8.57 -7.08
CA VAL A 116 8.99 -7.70 -8.06
C VAL A 116 8.20 -7.63 -9.36
N THR A 117 7.61 -8.74 -9.81
CA THR A 117 6.78 -8.79 -11.02
C THR A 117 5.55 -7.90 -10.87
N ASP A 118 4.84 -8.02 -9.75
CA ASP A 118 3.74 -7.14 -9.37
C ASP A 118 4.13 -5.65 -9.41
N ALA A 119 5.25 -5.32 -8.74
CA ALA A 119 5.74 -3.96 -8.68
C ALA A 119 6.07 -3.42 -10.09
N VAL A 120 6.71 -4.22 -10.95
CA VAL A 120 7.03 -3.83 -12.32
C VAL A 120 5.76 -3.60 -13.15
N ILE A 121 4.78 -4.49 -13.08
CA ILE A 121 3.50 -4.35 -13.80
C ILE A 121 2.80 -3.07 -13.36
N LEU A 122 2.70 -2.83 -12.04
CA LEU A 122 2.03 -1.68 -11.49
C LEU A 122 2.73 -0.37 -11.85
N ILE A 123 4.04 -0.28 -11.61
CA ILE A 123 4.83 0.93 -11.87
C ILE A 123 4.78 1.26 -13.36
N SER A 124 4.94 0.25 -14.22
CA SER A 124 4.86 0.44 -15.67
C SER A 124 3.48 0.94 -16.09
N THR A 125 2.41 0.34 -15.57
CA THR A 125 1.03 0.78 -15.85
C THR A 125 0.79 2.23 -15.42
N VAL A 126 1.21 2.57 -14.19
CA VAL A 126 1.10 3.94 -13.66
C VAL A 126 1.86 4.94 -14.52
N ILE A 127 3.10 4.63 -14.91
CA ILE A 127 3.93 5.54 -15.73
C ILE A 127 3.36 5.68 -17.14
N LEU A 128 2.95 4.58 -17.78
CA LEU A 128 2.41 4.57 -19.14
C LEU A 128 1.11 5.36 -19.21
N LEU A 129 0.15 5.09 -18.31
CA LEU A 129 -1.11 5.82 -18.26
C LEU A 129 -0.89 7.28 -17.87
N SER A 130 -0.01 7.58 -16.91
CA SER A 130 0.31 8.97 -16.57
C SER A 130 0.87 9.73 -17.78
N LYS A 131 1.79 9.13 -18.54
CA LYS A 131 2.33 9.75 -19.76
C LYS A 131 1.27 9.92 -20.84
N LEU A 132 0.46 8.89 -21.09
CA LEU A 132 -0.60 8.91 -22.09
C LEU A 132 -1.61 10.05 -21.85
N PHE A 133 -1.97 10.26 -20.59
CA PHE A 133 -2.92 11.31 -20.17
C PHE A 133 -2.23 12.61 -19.71
N ARG A 134 -0.92 12.76 -19.96
CA ARG A 134 -0.11 13.95 -19.63
C ARG A 134 -0.18 14.35 -18.15
N ILE A 135 -0.36 13.37 -17.26
CA ILE A 135 -0.25 13.54 -15.81
C ILE A 135 1.23 13.63 -15.44
N SER A 136 1.60 14.70 -14.75
CA SER A 136 2.97 14.88 -14.29
C SER A 136 3.35 13.82 -13.26
N LEU A 137 4.54 13.21 -13.37
CA LEU A 137 5.04 12.28 -12.34
C LEU A 137 5.16 12.96 -10.96
N GLY A 138 5.42 14.26 -10.93
CA GLY A 138 5.43 15.05 -9.70
C GLY A 138 4.07 15.14 -8.98
N SER A 139 2.94 15.03 -9.68
CA SER A 139 1.61 15.01 -9.06
C SER A 139 1.26 13.67 -8.42
N ILE A 140 2.06 12.63 -8.69
CA ILE A 140 2.00 11.33 -8.02
C ILE A 140 3.19 11.06 -7.11
N TYR A 141 3.87 12.14 -6.69
CA TYR A 141 5.05 12.14 -5.80
C TYR A 141 6.30 11.42 -6.34
N LEU A 142 6.29 10.96 -7.61
CA LEU A 142 7.47 10.49 -8.33
C LEU A 142 8.32 11.70 -8.76
N LYS A 143 8.98 12.32 -7.79
CA LYS A 143 9.95 13.42 -7.97
C LYS A 143 10.94 13.46 -6.80
N ARG A 144 11.96 14.31 -6.91
CA ARG A 144 13.01 14.45 -5.88
C ARG A 144 12.47 14.93 -4.53
N GLY A 145 11.62 15.96 -4.54
CA GLY A 145 11.13 16.62 -3.32
C GLY A 145 12.26 17.04 -2.37
N LYS A 146 12.00 17.04 -1.06
CA LYS A 146 12.99 17.23 0.02
C LYS A 146 13.70 15.90 0.31
N LEU A 147 14.45 15.41 -0.66
CA LEU A 147 15.06 14.07 -0.65
C LEU A 147 15.83 13.76 0.64
N LYS A 148 16.68 14.69 1.11
CA LYS A 148 17.47 14.49 2.35
C LYS A 148 16.57 14.19 3.55
N LEU A 149 15.51 14.97 3.72
CA LEU A 149 14.56 14.78 4.83
C LEU A 149 13.79 13.47 4.68
N GLY A 150 13.35 13.14 3.46
CA GLY A 150 12.69 11.87 3.16
C GLY A 150 13.57 10.66 3.45
N LEU A 151 14.83 10.69 3.04
CA LEU A 151 15.79 9.61 3.31
C LEU A 151 16.09 9.48 4.81
N ILE A 152 16.20 10.57 5.56
CA ILE A 152 16.38 10.50 7.02
C ILE A 152 15.19 9.77 7.67
N PHE A 153 13.96 10.19 7.40
CA PHE A 153 12.78 9.52 7.95
C PHE A 153 12.66 8.08 7.47
N GLY A 154 12.91 7.84 6.18
CA GLY A 154 12.83 6.51 5.58
C GLY A 154 13.85 5.55 6.16
N ILE A 155 15.13 5.93 6.25
CA ILE A 155 16.21 5.07 6.78
C ILE A 155 16.01 4.81 8.27
N LEU A 156 15.67 5.84 9.06
CA LEU A 156 15.42 5.66 10.49
C LEU A 156 14.20 4.76 10.72
N GLY A 157 13.10 5.02 10.01
CA GLY A 157 11.91 4.18 10.07
C GLY A 157 12.21 2.74 9.64
N PHE A 158 12.96 2.57 8.56
CA PHE A 158 13.41 1.25 8.09
C PHE A 158 14.22 0.52 9.15
N ALA A 159 15.25 1.16 9.70
CA ALA A 159 16.13 0.55 10.69
C ALA A 159 15.38 0.16 11.97
N VAL A 160 14.49 1.03 12.46
CA VAL A 160 13.68 0.76 13.65
C VAL A 160 12.73 -0.42 13.42
N MET A 161 11.98 -0.42 12.32
CA MET A 161 11.01 -1.49 12.04
C MET A 161 11.70 -2.82 11.71
N ALA A 162 12.80 -2.79 10.95
CA ALA A 162 13.59 -3.99 10.67
C ALA A 162 14.18 -4.58 11.96
N THR A 163 14.66 -3.73 12.88
CA THR A 163 15.15 -4.18 14.19
C THR A 163 14.04 -4.85 14.98
N PHE A 164 12.85 -4.25 15.06
CA PHE A 164 11.69 -4.90 15.70
C PHE A 164 11.31 -6.21 15.01
N GLY A 165 11.38 -6.28 13.68
CA GLY A 165 11.13 -7.51 12.93
C GLY A 165 12.10 -8.62 13.29
N VAL A 166 13.40 -8.32 13.38
CA VAL A 166 14.41 -9.29 13.82
C VAL A 166 14.17 -9.71 15.26
N LEU A 167 13.91 -8.77 16.18
CA LEU A 167 13.63 -9.10 17.59
C LEU A 167 12.38 -9.98 17.75
N GLN A 168 11.31 -9.68 17.02
CA GLN A 168 10.11 -10.51 16.99
C GLN A 168 10.40 -11.90 16.42
N ALA A 169 11.14 -12.00 15.32
CA ALA A 169 11.52 -13.28 14.75
C ALA A 169 12.32 -14.14 15.74
N ARG A 170 13.20 -13.50 16.53
CA ARG A 170 13.95 -14.17 17.61
C ARG A 170 13.04 -14.68 18.73
N SER A 171 12.03 -13.91 19.14
CA SER A 171 11.05 -14.37 20.16
C SER A 171 10.22 -15.55 19.67
N LEU A 172 10.04 -15.68 18.34
CA LEU A 172 9.36 -16.79 17.69
C LEU A 172 10.28 -18.02 17.43
N GLY A 173 11.53 -17.98 17.90
CA GLY A 173 12.47 -19.10 17.78
C GLY A 173 13.21 -19.19 16.44
N ILE A 174 13.12 -18.17 15.58
CA ILE A 174 13.82 -18.14 14.28
C ILE A 174 15.31 -17.84 14.51
N SER A 175 16.20 -18.66 13.93
CA SER A 175 17.65 -18.51 14.11
C SER A 175 18.21 -17.29 13.36
N PHE A 176 19.34 -16.75 13.83
CA PHE A 176 19.97 -15.61 13.14
C PHE A 176 20.52 -16.03 11.77
N GLU A 177 21.00 -17.26 11.68
CA GLU A 177 21.46 -17.91 10.44
C GLU A 177 20.33 -17.93 9.41
N ARG A 178 19.12 -18.32 9.84
CA ARG A 178 17.95 -18.35 8.96
C ARG A 178 17.53 -16.96 8.48
N ILE A 179 17.51 -15.97 9.37
CA ILE A 179 17.22 -14.58 9.00
C ILE A 179 18.27 -14.06 8.00
N ARG A 180 19.54 -14.37 8.23
CA ARG A 180 20.64 -14.00 7.32
C ARG A 180 20.48 -14.65 5.95
N GLU A 181 20.13 -15.93 5.89
CA GLU A 181 19.84 -16.66 4.63
C GLU A 181 18.69 -15.99 3.85
N TRP A 182 17.65 -15.53 4.54
CA TRP A 182 16.50 -14.89 3.92
C TRP A 182 16.69 -13.41 3.59
N THR A 183 17.70 -12.76 4.17
CA THR A 183 17.91 -11.31 4.08
C THR A 183 17.90 -10.79 2.63
N PRO A 184 18.59 -11.41 1.65
CA PRO A 184 18.54 -10.93 0.27
C PRO A 184 17.12 -10.91 -0.30
N TRP A 185 16.36 -11.97 -0.07
CA TRP A 185 14.99 -12.12 -0.57
C TRP A 185 14.00 -11.22 0.19
N LEU A 186 14.18 -11.05 1.50
CA LEU A 186 13.41 -10.11 2.31
C LEU A 186 13.60 -8.69 1.81
N LEU A 187 14.84 -8.26 1.56
CA LEU A 187 15.11 -6.91 1.07
C LEU A 187 14.51 -6.68 -0.31
N ILE A 188 14.64 -7.64 -1.23
CA ILE A 188 14.03 -7.56 -2.57
C ILE A 188 12.52 -7.42 -2.47
N PHE A 189 11.86 -8.31 -1.71
CA PHE A 189 10.42 -8.27 -1.51
C PHE A 189 9.97 -6.94 -0.90
N CYS A 190 10.53 -6.57 0.24
CA CYS A 190 10.05 -5.44 1.04
C CYS A 190 10.31 -4.10 0.35
N LEU A 191 11.43 -3.94 -0.37
CA LEU A 191 11.69 -2.72 -1.13
C LEU A 191 10.75 -2.59 -2.34
N ALA A 192 10.49 -3.70 -3.04
CA ALA A 192 9.53 -3.72 -4.14
C ALA A 192 8.10 -3.42 -3.64
N ASN A 193 7.67 -4.11 -2.58
CA ASN A 193 6.35 -3.96 -1.98
C ASN A 193 6.15 -2.56 -1.41
N GLY A 194 7.06 -2.09 -0.56
CA GLY A 194 6.96 -0.77 0.06
C GLY A 194 6.91 0.37 -0.96
N PHE A 195 7.65 0.27 -2.06
CA PHE A 195 7.52 1.26 -3.15
C PHE A 195 6.16 1.16 -3.87
N MET A 196 5.76 -0.07 -4.25
CA MET A 196 4.53 -0.35 -4.97
C MET A 196 3.30 0.11 -4.18
N GLU A 197 3.20 -0.28 -2.91
CA GLU A 197 2.07 0.05 -2.05
C GLU A 197 2.00 1.55 -1.74
N GLU A 198 3.12 2.22 -1.50
CA GLU A 198 3.10 3.67 -1.30
C GLU A 198 2.70 4.42 -2.57
N LEU A 199 3.14 3.96 -3.75
CA LEU A 199 2.72 4.52 -5.03
C LEU A 199 1.21 4.35 -5.25
N ILE A 200 0.68 3.13 -5.03
CA ILE A 200 -0.71 2.82 -5.33
C ILE A 200 -1.68 3.38 -4.30
N ALA A 201 -1.32 3.40 -3.01
CA ALA A 201 -2.22 3.81 -1.94
C ALA A 201 -2.17 5.31 -1.65
N ARG A 202 -1.03 5.97 -1.87
CA ARG A 202 -0.87 7.42 -1.60
C ARG A 202 -0.36 8.20 -2.80
N GLY A 203 0.61 7.67 -3.54
CA GLY A 203 1.19 8.34 -4.71
C GLY A 203 0.13 8.80 -5.68
N LEU A 204 -0.75 7.89 -6.11
CA LEU A 204 -1.85 8.20 -7.02
C LEU A 204 -2.90 9.14 -6.40
N PHE A 205 -3.21 9.03 -5.11
CA PHE A 205 -4.41 9.63 -4.53
C PHE A 205 -4.17 10.94 -3.78
N LEU A 206 -3.12 11.00 -2.94
CA LEU A 206 -3.01 11.96 -1.83
C LEU A 206 -3.03 13.41 -2.31
N LYS A 207 -2.26 13.74 -3.36
CA LYS A 207 -2.23 15.08 -3.96
C LYS A 207 -3.52 15.45 -4.67
N LYS A 208 -4.22 14.46 -5.23
CA LYS A 208 -5.44 14.69 -6.02
C LYS A 208 -6.66 14.87 -5.12
N PHE A 209 -6.61 14.39 -3.89
CA PHE A 209 -7.64 14.65 -2.88
C PHE A 209 -7.46 16.01 -2.18
N GLN A 210 -6.23 16.53 -2.12
CA GLN A 210 -5.92 17.77 -1.38
C GLN A 210 -6.74 18.99 -1.80
N PRO A 211 -7.02 19.26 -3.09
CA PRO A 211 -7.87 20.38 -3.50
C PRO A 211 -9.29 20.31 -2.92
N PHE A 212 -9.78 19.12 -2.59
CA PHE A 212 -11.14 18.91 -2.11
C PHE A 212 -11.23 18.81 -0.58
N LEU A 213 -10.25 18.14 0.03
CA LEU A 213 -10.30 17.75 1.44
C LEU A 213 -9.30 18.53 2.31
N GLY A 214 -8.28 19.13 1.69
CA GLY A 214 -7.10 19.62 2.39
C GLY A 214 -6.18 18.48 2.86
N THR A 215 -4.96 18.85 3.25
CA THR A 215 -3.85 17.94 3.57
C THR A 215 -4.21 16.83 4.57
N PHE A 216 -4.83 17.19 5.70
CA PHE A 216 -5.13 16.25 6.77
C PHE A 216 -6.17 15.21 6.35
N LEU A 217 -7.33 15.65 5.85
CA LEU A 217 -8.42 14.75 5.48
C LEU A 217 -8.06 13.88 4.27
N SER A 218 -7.23 14.37 3.34
CA SER A 218 -6.70 13.51 2.27
C SER A 218 -5.86 12.35 2.81
N ASN A 219 -4.99 12.63 3.80
CA ASN A 219 -4.19 11.59 4.45
C ASN A 219 -5.07 10.61 5.24
N LEU A 220 -6.07 11.14 5.96
CA LEU A 220 -7.00 10.33 6.71
C LEU A 220 -7.77 9.35 5.81
N VAL A 221 -8.30 9.79 4.67
CA VAL A 221 -8.98 8.88 3.71
C VAL A 221 -8.04 7.78 3.26
N THR A 222 -6.83 8.11 2.81
CA THR A 222 -5.88 7.10 2.34
C THR A 222 -5.47 6.13 3.44
N ALA A 223 -5.33 6.59 4.68
CA ALA A 223 -4.98 5.74 5.81
C ALA A 223 -6.11 4.78 6.22
N ILE A 224 -7.37 5.25 6.22
CA ILE A 224 -8.53 4.40 6.48
C ILE A 224 -8.64 3.32 5.40
N VAL A 225 -8.61 3.71 4.13
CA VAL A 225 -8.71 2.77 2.99
C VAL A 225 -7.61 1.73 3.06
N PHE A 226 -6.36 2.16 3.27
CA PHE A 226 -5.22 1.25 3.36
C PHE A 226 -5.39 0.25 4.51
N SER A 227 -5.80 0.70 5.69
CA SER A 227 -5.92 -0.18 6.85
C SER A 227 -7.05 -1.19 6.67
N ILE A 228 -8.22 -0.74 6.23
CA ILE A 228 -9.38 -1.62 6.03
C ILE A 228 -9.14 -2.64 4.90
N ALA A 229 -8.35 -2.28 3.88
CA ALA A 229 -7.96 -3.21 2.82
C ALA A 229 -7.19 -4.44 3.34
N HIS A 230 -6.68 -4.39 4.58
CA HIS A 230 -5.96 -5.49 5.23
C HIS A 230 -6.80 -6.27 6.25
N VAL A 231 -8.13 -6.08 6.31
CA VAL A 231 -8.98 -6.75 7.31
C VAL A 231 -8.96 -8.29 7.20
N GLY A 232 -8.62 -8.86 6.04
CA GLY A 232 -8.61 -10.31 5.84
C GLY A 232 -7.24 -10.98 5.92
N VAL A 233 -6.21 -10.29 6.44
CA VAL A 233 -4.86 -10.88 6.53
C VAL A 233 -4.85 -12.09 7.47
N THR A 234 -4.14 -13.15 7.08
CA THR A 234 -4.09 -14.42 7.83
C THR A 234 -2.79 -14.59 8.63
N TYR A 235 -1.81 -13.72 8.40
CA TYR A 235 -0.49 -13.75 9.03
C TYR A 235 -0.42 -13.04 10.38
N SER A 236 -1.49 -12.35 10.83
CA SER A 236 -1.57 -11.76 12.17
C SER A 236 -2.29 -12.68 13.15
N SER A 237 -1.81 -12.76 14.40
CA SER A 237 -2.54 -13.43 15.49
C SER A 237 -3.55 -12.51 16.19
N ASP A 238 -3.33 -11.20 16.16
CA ASP A 238 -4.27 -10.19 16.67
C ASP A 238 -4.58 -9.18 15.56
N LEU A 239 -5.73 -9.38 14.90
CA LEU A 239 -6.15 -8.56 13.77
C LEU A 239 -6.44 -7.12 14.19
N LEU A 240 -7.08 -6.89 15.34
CA LEU A 240 -7.47 -5.55 15.76
C LEU A 240 -6.23 -4.71 16.06
N THR A 241 -5.30 -5.25 16.84
CA THR A 241 -4.03 -4.56 17.14
C THR A 241 -3.26 -4.29 15.84
N PHE A 242 -3.17 -5.27 14.93
CA PHE A 242 -2.51 -5.09 13.65
C PHE A 242 -3.14 -3.92 12.85
N LEU A 243 -4.47 -3.86 12.75
CA LEU A 243 -5.15 -2.80 12.01
C LEU A 243 -4.95 -1.41 12.64
N VAL A 244 -4.93 -1.31 13.98
CA VAL A 244 -4.66 -0.04 14.68
C VAL A 244 -3.22 0.42 14.43
N VAL A 245 -2.24 -0.47 14.54
CA VAL A 245 -0.83 -0.16 14.26
C VAL A 245 -0.66 0.24 12.79
N LEU A 246 -1.27 -0.50 11.87
CA LEU A 246 -1.25 -0.23 10.43
C LEU A 246 -1.87 1.13 10.11
N PHE A 247 -2.95 1.51 10.79
CA PHE A 247 -3.58 2.82 10.63
C PHE A 247 -2.70 3.97 11.07
N VAL A 248 -2.04 3.85 12.23
CA VAL A 248 -1.08 4.87 12.70
C VAL A 248 0.11 4.94 11.74
N PHE A 249 0.66 3.81 11.33
CA PHE A 249 1.72 3.73 10.33
C PHE A 249 1.31 4.42 9.03
N ALA A 250 0.11 4.14 8.53
CA ALA A 250 -0.43 4.71 7.31
C ALA A 250 -0.56 6.25 7.37
N LEU A 251 -0.95 6.80 8.53
CA LEU A 251 -1.00 8.24 8.76
C LEU A 251 0.41 8.86 8.74
N LEU A 252 1.38 8.21 9.39
CA LEU A 252 2.78 8.67 9.42
C LEU A 252 3.41 8.65 8.03
N ALA A 253 3.22 7.56 7.27
CA ALA A 253 3.66 7.41 5.89
C ALA A 253 3.16 8.57 5.01
N GLY A 254 1.84 8.81 5.01
CA GLY A 254 1.27 9.92 4.25
C GLY A 254 1.71 11.30 4.73
N PHE A 255 1.94 11.48 6.05
CA PHE A 255 2.52 12.72 6.58
C PHE A 255 3.94 12.96 6.05
N VAL A 256 4.82 11.94 6.09
CA VAL A 256 6.18 12.02 5.55
C VAL A 256 6.14 12.39 4.07
N MET A 257 5.27 11.74 3.30
CA MET A 257 5.10 12.00 1.87
C MET A 257 4.65 13.43 1.58
N GLN A 258 3.69 13.96 2.33
CA GLN A 258 3.23 15.35 2.20
C GLN A 258 4.30 16.37 2.63
N LYS A 259 5.07 16.08 3.69
CA LYS A 259 6.12 16.98 4.20
C LYS A 259 7.34 17.04 3.29
N THR A 260 7.68 15.91 2.69
CA THR A 260 8.85 15.77 1.82
C THR A 260 8.52 16.01 0.36
N ASP A 261 7.23 15.96 -0.01
CA ASP A 261 6.77 16.11 -1.38
C ASP A 261 7.42 15.11 -2.35
N ALA A 262 7.70 13.90 -1.85
CA ALA A 262 8.22 12.76 -2.59
C ALA A 262 7.84 11.43 -1.91
N LEU A 263 7.82 10.33 -2.68
CA LEU A 263 7.48 9.00 -2.14
C LEU A 263 8.63 8.28 -1.41
N TRP A 264 9.89 8.64 -1.70
CA TRP A 264 11.06 7.82 -1.34
C TRP A 264 11.16 7.48 0.14
N GLY A 265 10.92 8.47 1.02
CA GLY A 265 10.97 8.26 2.47
C GLY A 265 9.86 7.35 2.97
N SER A 266 8.65 7.50 2.42
CA SER A 266 7.50 6.65 2.76
C SER A 266 7.74 5.22 2.33
N ALA A 267 8.19 5.02 1.09
CA ALA A 267 8.47 3.70 0.53
C ALA A 267 9.54 2.94 1.33
N LEU A 268 10.60 3.63 1.74
CA LEU A 268 11.66 3.02 2.55
C LEU A 268 11.19 2.70 3.97
N PHE A 269 10.39 3.58 4.58
CA PHE A 269 9.80 3.30 5.89
C PHE A 269 8.86 2.07 5.82
N HIS A 270 8.03 1.99 4.77
CA HIS A 270 7.16 0.85 4.49
C HIS A 270 7.95 -0.44 4.33
N ALA A 271 9.03 -0.44 3.55
CA ALA A 271 9.88 -1.62 3.40
C ALA A 271 10.42 -2.14 4.75
N GLY A 272 10.70 -1.27 5.72
CA GLY A 272 11.07 -1.71 7.06
C GLY A 272 9.91 -2.32 7.84
N ALA A 273 8.71 -1.75 7.71
CA ALA A 273 7.50 -2.31 8.32
C ALA A 273 7.17 -3.69 7.74
N ASP A 274 7.41 -3.91 6.45
CA ASP A 274 7.21 -5.22 5.82
C ASP A 274 8.14 -6.29 6.40
N ILE A 275 9.38 -5.94 6.79
CA ILE A 275 10.29 -6.89 7.44
C ILE A 275 9.68 -7.45 8.74
N LEU A 276 8.89 -6.66 9.47
CA LEU A 276 8.22 -7.08 10.70
C LEU A 276 7.24 -8.24 10.46
N ILE A 277 6.61 -8.31 9.29
CA ILE A 277 5.64 -9.36 8.95
C ILE A 277 6.26 -10.47 8.09
N MET A 278 7.17 -10.13 7.19
CA MET A 278 7.68 -11.04 6.16
C MET A 278 8.60 -12.12 6.72
N ILE A 279 9.34 -11.86 7.79
CA ILE A 279 10.16 -12.91 8.42
C ILE A 279 9.27 -14.05 8.95
N GLY A 280 8.14 -13.73 9.57
CA GLY A 280 7.18 -14.74 10.03
C GLY A 280 6.50 -15.46 8.89
N ILE A 281 6.12 -14.75 7.82
CA ILE A 281 5.55 -15.35 6.60
C ILE A 281 6.52 -16.36 5.99
N PHE A 282 7.81 -16.03 5.86
CA PHE A 282 8.83 -16.95 5.34
C PHE A 282 9.03 -18.18 6.24
N ALA A 283 8.83 -18.02 7.55
CA ALA A 283 8.86 -19.11 8.52
C ALA A 283 7.53 -19.89 8.62
N GLY A 284 6.45 -19.45 7.97
CA GLY A 284 5.12 -20.05 8.10
C GLY A 284 4.47 -19.84 9.48
N VAL A 285 4.87 -18.80 10.20
CA VAL A 285 4.36 -18.47 11.55
C VAL A 285 3.66 -17.12 11.56
N LYS A 286 2.65 -16.96 12.42
CA LYS A 286 1.94 -15.70 12.58
C LYS A 286 2.78 -14.68 13.34
N THR A 287 2.66 -13.41 12.95
CA THR A 287 3.33 -12.24 13.54
C THR A 287 2.31 -11.36 14.26
N LEU A 288 2.76 -10.44 15.13
CA LEU A 288 1.91 -9.58 15.98
C LEU A 288 0.85 -10.33 16.83
N GLY A 289 1.20 -10.53 18.10
CA GLY A 289 0.40 -11.13 19.17
C GLY A 289 1.22 -11.40 20.43
N GLN A 290 2.55 -11.46 20.31
CA GLN A 290 3.47 -11.58 21.46
C GLN A 290 4.12 -10.26 21.89
N LEU A 291 4.18 -9.24 21.02
CA LEU A 291 4.86 -7.96 21.30
C LEU A 291 4.12 -7.06 22.32
N LEU A 292 2.84 -7.34 22.59
CA LEU A 292 2.05 -6.63 23.61
C LEU A 292 1.78 -7.45 24.87
N ASN A 293 2.27 -8.70 24.95
CA ASN A 293 2.39 -9.39 26.23
C ASN A 293 3.59 -8.81 26.99
N TRP A 294 3.42 -7.60 27.54
CA TRP A 294 4.32 -7.02 28.52
C TRP A 294 4.45 -7.88 29.80
N THR A 295 3.62 -8.92 29.95
CA THR A 295 3.72 -9.94 30.99
C THR A 295 4.89 -10.91 30.78
N ASP A 296 5.39 -11.07 29.54
CA ASP A 296 6.41 -12.09 29.23
C ASP A 296 7.86 -11.56 29.34
N LEU A 297 8.03 -10.27 29.68
CA LEU A 297 9.32 -9.64 30.02
C LEU A 297 9.63 -9.66 31.53
N VAL A 298 8.75 -10.24 32.35
CA VAL A 298 9.03 -10.58 33.75
C VAL A 298 9.20 -12.09 33.83
N CYS A 299 10.45 -12.55 33.85
CA CYS A 299 10.78 -13.95 34.14
C CYS A 299 10.04 -14.42 35.41
N PRO A 300 9.39 -15.60 35.39
CA PRO A 300 10.01 -16.69 36.13
C PRO A 300 9.89 -18.06 35.43
N ARG A 301 11.01 -18.78 35.49
CA ARG A 301 11.05 -20.24 35.58
C ARG A 301 9.92 -20.76 36.48
N LEU A 302 9.05 -21.65 35.98
CA LEU A 302 8.47 -22.85 36.63
C LEU A 302 7.18 -23.27 35.93
N LEU A 303 6.89 -24.59 35.96
CA LEU A 303 5.81 -25.37 35.31
C LEU A 303 6.23 -25.88 33.91
N ARG A 304 7.00 -26.97 33.75
CA ARG A 304 6.83 -28.38 34.18
C ARG A 304 5.43 -28.97 33.89
N ARG A 305 5.43 -30.00 33.02
CA ARG A 305 4.37 -31.00 32.69
C ARG A 305 3.31 -30.41 31.72
N CYS A 306 3.18 -30.83 30.47
CA CYS A 306 3.42 -32.12 29.80
C CYS A 306 4.13 -31.93 28.45
#